data_AF-A0A1H7ZUY9-F1
#
_entry.id   AF-A0A1H7ZUY9-F1
#
_cell.length_a   1.000
_cell.length_b   1.000
_cell.length_c   1.000
_cell.angle_alpha   90.00
_cell.angle_beta   90.00
_cell.angle_gamma   90.00
#
_symmetry.space_group_name_H-M   'P 1'
#
loop_
_entity.id
_entity.type
_entity.pdbx_description
1 polymer ?
#
loop_
_entity_poly.entity_id
_entity_poly.type
_entity_poly.pdbx_seq_one_letter_code
_entity_poly.pdbx_strand_id
1 'polypeptide(L)'
;MGLPRLLSRWYWRVDSYLGGDAPPGAGQRFSAAHPVWLGLIVSAASAGLFGVVSLVRIAATGSPAPSPSLVIVWLAGSAAVGLLFTAVGHLERRRQQHYGHYPPGDGGAP
;
A
#
# COMPACT_ATOMS: atom_id res chain seq x y z
N MET A 1 -33.98 -3.84 2.16
CA MET A 1 -32.51 -4.05 2.09
C MET A 1 -31.84 -2.68 1.95
N GLY A 2 -30.84 -2.34 2.76
CA GLY A 2 -30.14 -1.05 2.62
C GLY A 2 -29.12 -1.07 1.49
N LEU A 3 -28.99 0.05 0.77
CA LEU A 3 -27.98 0.31 -0.26
C LEU A 3 -26.56 -0.20 0.09
N PRO A 4 -26.00 0.01 1.30
CA PRO A 4 -24.63 -0.45 1.61
C PRO A 4 -24.48 -1.98 1.61
N ARG A 5 -25.53 -2.72 2.00
CA ARG A 5 -25.50 -4.19 1.97
C ARG A 5 -25.56 -4.74 0.54
N LEU A 6 -26.28 -4.05 -0.34
CA LEU A 6 -26.34 -4.40 -1.77
C LEU A 6 -24.96 -4.22 -2.41
N LEU A 7 -24.33 -3.06 -2.19
CA LEU A 7 -23.01 -2.72 -2.73
C LEU A 7 -21.93 -3.71 -2.24
N SER A 8 -21.93 -4.04 -0.94
CA SER A 8 -20.98 -5.00 -0.39
C SER A 8 -21.13 -6.39 -1.01
N ARG A 9 -22.37 -6.88 -1.17
CA ARG A 9 -22.62 -8.18 -1.82
C ARG A 9 -22.19 -8.17 -3.28
N TRP A 10 -22.48 -7.10 -4.01
CA TRP A 10 -22.08 -6.95 -5.40
C TRP A 10 -20.56 -6.91 -5.53
N TYR A 11 -19.88 -6.16 -4.67
CA TYR A 11 -18.41 -6.10 -4.62
C TYR A 11 -17.79 -7.49 -4.44
N TRP A 12 -18.21 -8.24 -3.41
CA TRP A 12 -17.68 -9.59 -3.15
C TRP A 12 -18.00 -10.57 -4.28
N ARG A 13 -19.16 -10.42 -4.91
CA ARG A 13 -19.51 -11.20 -6.09
C ARG A 13 -18.57 -10.89 -7.26
N VAL A 14 -18.28 -9.63 -7.55
CA VAL A 14 -17.32 -9.25 -8.61
C VAL A 14 -15.91 -9.73 -8.26
N ASP A 15 -15.47 -9.55 -7.03
CA ASP A 15 -14.15 -9.97 -6.57
C ASP A 15 -13.95 -11.48 -6.72
N SER A 16 -14.92 -12.29 -6.28
CA SER A 16 -14.88 -13.76 -6.48
C SER A 16 -14.85 -14.15 -7.97
N TYR A 17 -15.61 -13.49 -8.84
CA TYR A 17 -15.54 -13.71 -10.29
C TYR A 17 -14.16 -13.40 -10.90
N LEU A 18 -13.42 -12.44 -10.33
CA LEU A 18 -12.08 -12.07 -10.75
C LEU A 18 -10.99 -12.98 -10.16
N GLY A 19 -11.36 -14.07 -9.48
CA GLY A 19 -10.40 -14.96 -8.80
C GLY A 19 -10.01 -14.46 -7.42
N GLY A 20 -10.88 -13.70 -6.76
CA GLY A 20 -10.73 -13.21 -5.40
C GLY A 20 -10.40 -14.30 -4.37
N ASP A 21 -10.86 -15.52 -4.61
CA ASP A 21 -10.66 -16.70 -3.75
C ASP A 21 -9.38 -17.51 -4.07
N ALA A 22 -8.55 -17.05 -5.00
CA ALA A 22 -7.28 -17.72 -5.26
C ALA A 22 -6.36 -17.70 -4.01
N PRO A 23 -5.58 -18.77 -3.75
CA PRO A 23 -4.67 -18.82 -2.62
C PRO A 23 -3.71 -17.62 -2.62
N PRO A 24 -3.57 -16.87 -1.52
CA PRO A 24 -2.76 -15.67 -1.50
C PRO A 24 -1.27 -16.02 -1.61
N GLY A 25 -0.56 -15.30 -2.48
CA GLY A 25 0.88 -15.38 -2.61
C GLY A 25 1.61 -14.82 -1.39
N ALA A 26 2.93 -15.07 -1.29
CA ALA A 26 3.74 -14.63 -0.14
C ALA A 26 3.66 -13.10 0.11
N GLY A 27 3.72 -12.29 -0.95
CA GLY A 27 3.60 -10.83 -0.85
C GLY A 27 2.22 -10.35 -0.37
N GLN A 28 1.14 -11.02 -0.81
CA GLN A 28 -0.22 -10.73 -0.36
C GLN A 28 -0.40 -11.06 1.12
N ARG A 29 0.13 -12.20 1.58
CA ARG A 29 0.15 -12.56 3.00
C ARG A 29 0.91 -11.54 3.84
N PHE A 30 2.09 -11.11 3.37
CA PHE A 30 2.84 -10.04 4.04
C PHE A 30 2.05 -8.73 4.12
N SER A 31 1.44 -8.31 3.01
CA SER A 31 0.65 -7.07 2.96
C SER A 31 -0.56 -7.10 3.90
N ALA A 32 -1.20 -8.26 4.05
CA ALA A 32 -2.31 -8.46 4.97
C ALA A 32 -1.85 -8.51 6.43
N ALA A 33 -0.73 -9.18 6.71
CA ALA A 33 -0.18 -9.29 8.07
C ALA A 33 0.35 -7.94 8.58
N HIS A 34 1.01 -7.16 7.71
CA HIS A 34 1.71 -5.94 8.09
C HIS A 34 1.39 -4.72 7.19
N PRO A 35 0.15 -4.21 7.21
CA PRO A 35 -0.27 -3.10 6.35
C PRO A 35 0.56 -1.83 6.58
N VAL A 36 0.86 -1.52 7.84
CA VAL A 36 1.62 -0.32 8.24
C VAL A 36 3.08 -0.43 7.77
N TRP A 37 3.71 -1.60 7.94
CA TRP A 37 5.08 -1.81 7.47
C TRP A 37 5.17 -1.71 5.96
N LEU A 38 4.21 -2.26 5.22
CA LEU A 38 4.15 -2.11 3.77
C LEU A 38 4.10 -0.63 3.38
N GLY A 39 3.21 0.15 4.00
CA GLY A 39 3.11 1.58 3.76
C GLY A 39 4.40 2.35 4.06
N LEU A 40 5.06 2.04 5.18
CA LEU A 40 6.32 2.67 5.56
C LEU A 40 7.46 2.33 4.58
N ILE A 41 7.58 1.06 4.19
CA ILE A 41 8.60 0.62 3.21
C ILE A 41 8.41 1.34 1.88
N VAL A 42 7.17 1.39 1.37
CA VAL A 42 6.89 2.04 0.09
C VAL A 42 7.07 3.56 0.17
N SER A 43 6.67 4.19 1.28
CA SER A 43 6.91 5.62 1.51
C SER A 43 8.41 5.93 1.54
N ALA A 44 9.20 5.13 2.26
CA ALA A 44 10.64 5.31 2.36
C ALA A 44 11.33 5.08 1.00
N ALA A 45 10.93 4.05 0.26
CA ALA A 45 11.43 3.77 -1.08
C ALA A 45 11.10 4.92 -2.05
N SER A 46 9.89 5.47 -1.98
CA SER A 46 9.46 6.60 -2.81
C SER A 46 10.26 7.87 -2.49
N ALA A 47 10.45 8.18 -1.20
CA ALA A 47 11.26 9.31 -0.76
C ALA A 47 12.73 9.15 -1.19
N GLY A 48 13.28 7.95 -1.05
CA GLY A 48 14.63 7.60 -1.50
C GLY A 48 14.79 7.79 -3.01
N LEU A 49 13.80 7.36 -3.80
CA LEU A 49 13.78 7.57 -5.26
C LEU A 49 13.82 9.05 -5.62
N PHE A 50 13.00 9.90 -4.98
CA PHE A 50 13.07 11.35 -5.19
C PHE A 50 14.44 11.93 -4.83
N GLY A 51 15.06 11.43 -3.75
CA GLY A 51 16.44 11.78 -3.38
C GLY A 51 17.44 11.43 -4.48
N VAL A 52 17.41 10.20 -5.00
CA VAL A 52 18.29 9.76 -6.09
C VAL A 52 18.08 10.58 -7.36
N VAL A 53 16.83 10.81 -7.77
CA VAL A 53 16.49 11.64 -8.93
C VAL A 53 17.04 13.06 -8.77
N SER A 54 17.00 13.60 -7.54
CA SER A 54 17.56 14.92 -7.23
C SER A 54 19.07 14.96 -7.41
N LEU A 55 19.78 13.96 -6.87
CA LEU A 55 21.22 13.87 -6.98
C LEU A 55 21.67 13.73 -8.45
N VAL A 56 20.97 12.88 -9.21
CA VAL A 56 21.22 12.72 -10.65
C VAL A 56 21.01 14.03 -11.39
N ARG A 57 19.92 14.76 -11.09
CA ARG A 57 19.66 16.07 -11.71
C ARG A 57 20.77 17.08 -11.41
N ILE A 58 21.20 17.18 -10.15
CA ILE A 58 22.27 18.10 -9.73
C ILE A 58 23.57 17.75 -10.46
N ALA A 59 23.94 16.47 -10.48
CA ALA A 59 25.15 16.01 -11.18
C ALA A 59 25.11 16.27 -12.69
N ALA A 60 23.95 16.09 -13.32
CA ALA A 60 23.81 16.24 -14.77
C ALA A 60 23.73 17.70 -15.24
N THR A 61 23.23 18.62 -14.41
CA THR A 61 22.91 20.01 -14.83
C THR A 61 23.68 21.09 -14.08
N GLY A 62 24.40 20.74 -13.01
CA GLY A 62 25.00 21.71 -12.08
C GLY A 62 23.96 22.54 -11.32
N SER A 63 22.68 22.13 -11.34
CA SER A 63 21.59 22.86 -10.68
C SER A 63 21.79 22.92 -9.16
N PRO A 64 21.32 23.99 -8.51
CA PRO A 64 21.28 24.06 -7.05
C PRO A 64 20.35 22.98 -6.46
N ALA A 65 20.51 22.76 -5.16
CA ALA A 65 19.65 21.87 -4.38
C ALA A 65 18.15 22.19 -4.57
N PRO A 66 17.27 21.17 -4.47
CA PRO A 66 15.84 21.38 -4.60
C PRO A 66 15.33 22.42 -3.61
N SER A 67 14.39 23.26 -4.03
CA SER A 67 13.79 24.25 -3.16
C SER A 67 13.04 23.57 -2.00
N PRO A 68 12.91 24.21 -0.82
CA PRO A 68 12.19 23.63 0.31
C PRO A 68 10.75 23.24 -0.03
N SER A 69 10.07 24.02 -0.88
CA SER A 69 8.71 23.72 -1.34
C SER A 69 8.64 22.42 -2.14
N LEU A 70 9.64 22.16 -3.00
CA LEU A 70 9.71 20.94 -3.79
C LEU A 70 9.98 19.73 -2.90
N VAL A 71 10.85 19.87 -1.89
CA VAL A 71 11.09 18.83 -0.89
C VAL A 71 9.81 18.49 -0.12
N ILE A 72 9.03 19.50 0.31
CA ILE A 72 7.74 19.28 0.98
C ILE A 72 6.78 18.50 0.08
N VAL A 73 6.68 18.86 -1.21
CA VAL A 73 5.83 18.14 -2.17
C VAL A 73 6.26 16.67 -2.31
N TRP A 74 7.56 16.38 -2.35
CA TRP A 74 8.05 15.00 -2.44
C TRP A 74 7.79 14.20 -1.17
N LEU A 75 7.95 14.81 0.01
CA LEU A 75 7.64 14.17 1.29
C LEU A 75 6.13 13.89 1.40
N ALA A 76 5.29 14.86 1.06
CA ALA A 76 3.84 14.69 1.06
C ALA A 76 3.39 13.63 0.05
N GLY A 77 3.98 13.62 -1.16
CA GLY A 77 3.73 12.60 -2.18
C GLY A 77 4.12 11.22 -1.71
N SER A 78 5.32 11.06 -1.14
CA SER A 78 5.80 9.79 -0.58
C SER A 78 4.90 9.28 0.54
N ALA A 79 4.49 10.17 1.46
CA ALA A 79 3.56 9.84 2.53
C ALA A 79 2.19 9.39 1.98
N ALA A 80 1.66 10.09 0.98
CA ALA A 80 0.39 9.72 0.34
C ALA A 80 0.45 8.33 -0.31
N VAL A 81 1.56 7.99 -0.99
CA VAL A 81 1.78 6.64 -1.53
C VAL A 81 1.84 5.61 -0.38
N GLY A 82 2.56 5.90 0.70
CA GLY A 82 2.60 5.00 1.87
C GLY A 82 1.22 4.75 2.50
N LEU A 83 0.40 5.79 2.63
CA LEU A 83 -0.98 5.67 3.11
C LEU A 83 -1.83 4.81 2.17
N LEU A 84 -1.69 4.99 0.86
CA LEU A 84 -2.38 4.17 -0.13
C LEU A 84 -2.02 2.68 0.02
N PHE A 85 -0.73 2.37 0.15
CA PHE A 85 -0.28 0.98 0.32
C PHE A 85 -0.69 0.39 1.68
N THR A 86 -0.77 1.22 2.73
CA THR A 86 -1.34 0.81 4.02
C THR A 86 -2.81 0.42 3.86
N ALA A 87 -3.59 1.23 3.12
CA ALA A 87 -4.98 0.94 2.82
C ALA A 87 -5.14 -0.35 1.99
N VAL A 88 -4.27 -0.56 1.00
CA VAL A 88 -4.21 -1.81 0.22
C VAL A 88 -3.95 -3.02 1.12
N GLY A 89 -2.99 -2.95 2.04
CA GLY A 89 -2.74 -4.03 3.00
C GLY A 89 -3.94 -4.33 3.90
N HIS A 90 -4.66 -3.30 4.36
CA HIS A 90 -5.90 -3.49 5.11
C HIS A 90 -7.04 -4.09 4.26
N LEU A 91 -7.14 -3.72 2.99
CA LEU A 91 -8.12 -4.30 2.07
C LEU A 91 -7.81 -5.78 1.84
N GLU A 92 -6.54 -6.12 1.60
CA GLU A 92 -6.09 -7.49 1.41
C GLU A 92 -6.29 -8.34 2.67
N ARG A 93 -6.09 -7.77 3.87
CA ARG A 93 -6.47 -8.42 5.13
C ARG A 93 -7.97 -8.73 5.18
N ARG A 94 -8.83 -7.77 4.86
CA ARG A 94 -10.30 -7.99 4.84
C ARG A 94 -10.69 -9.05 3.81
N ARG A 95 -10.03 -9.06 2.66
CA ARG A 95 -10.24 -10.06 1.60
C ARG A 95 -9.85 -11.46 2.07
N GLN A 96 -8.67 -11.62 2.65
CA GLN A 96 -8.22 -12.91 3.19
C GLN A 96 -9.10 -13.38 4.35
N GLN A 97 -9.59 -12.48 5.20
CA GLN A 97 -10.55 -12.81 6.26
C GLN A 97 -11.90 -13.26 5.68
N HIS A 98 -12.37 -12.63 4.60
CA HIS A 98 -13.64 -12.98 3.95
C HIS A 98 -13.62 -14.40 3.36
N TYR A 99 -12.53 -14.78 2.70
CA TYR A 99 -12.37 -16.10 2.08
C TYR A 99 -11.77 -17.16 3.01
N GLY A 100 -11.45 -16.82 4.26
CA GLY A 100 -10.88 -17.77 5.22
C GLY A 100 -9.41 -18.11 5.01
N HIS A 101 -8.70 -17.35 4.18
CA HIS A 101 -7.25 -17.50 3.94
C HIS A 101 -6.39 -16.83 5.01
N TYR A 102 -6.97 -15.97 5.85
CA TYR A 102 -6.26 -15.31 6.93
C TYR A 102 -6.12 -16.27 8.14
N PRO A 103 -4.91 -16.52 8.65
CA PRO A 103 -4.72 -17.44 9.76
C PRO A 103 -5.50 -16.97 11.01
N PRO A 104 -6.17 -17.88 11.73
CA PRO A 104 -6.91 -17.55 12.94
C PRO A 104 -5.96 -17.25 14.11
N GLY A 105 -5.52 -15.99 14.18
CA GLY A 105 -5.22 -15.30 15.43
C GLY A 105 -4.35 -16.01 16.46
N ASP A 106 -3.15 -16.45 16.10
CA ASP A 106 -2.03 -16.50 17.02
C ASP A 106 -1.48 -15.07 17.09
N GLY A 107 -1.43 -14.48 18.29
CA GLY A 107 -0.95 -13.13 18.55
C GLY A 107 0.55 -12.93 18.31
N GLY A 108 1.03 -13.20 17.10
CA GLY A 108 2.36 -12.85 16.63
C GLY A 108 2.46 -11.36 16.33
N ALA A 109 2.44 -10.54 17.38
CA ALA A 109 3.22 -9.33 17.41
C ALA A 109 4.72 -9.71 17.24
N PRO A 110 5.55 -8.82 16.65
CA PRO A 110 6.92 -9.12 16.23
C PRO A 110 7.83 -9.69 17.32
#